data_AF-A0A7C3VLQ8-F1
#
_entry.id   AF-A0A7C3VLQ8-F1
#
_cell.length_a   1.000
_cell.length_b   1.000
_cell.length_c   1.000
_cell.angle_alpha   90.00
_cell.angle_beta   90.00
_cell.angle_gamma   90.00
#
_symmetry.space_group_name_H-M   'P 1'
#
loop_
_entity.id
_entity.type
_entity.pdbx_description
1 polymer ?
#
loop_
_entity_poly.entity_id
_entity_poly.type
_entity_poly.pdbx_seq_one_letter_code
_entity_poly.pdbx_strand_id
1 'polypeptide(L)'
;MAAMRILIFGDTHIPERAKEIPEEFKKYLEGSDIVVITGDLTSERILRFAERLAEKVIAVRGNMDHLPLPHSAKFRVEGYLIGVVHGHQVYPRGNREQLEDIAVEMDVDVLISGHTHLPDIYFGKKILLNPGSMTGVWGGGAFSTKPSFIILEVEGEKIGGTLYRLDKEVVGEKFLVKEINRLADKKSGR
;
A
#
# COMPACT_ATOMS: atom_id res chain seq x y z
N MET A 1 -22.77 -3.48 7.66
CA MET A 1 -22.24 -4.23 6.49
C MET A 1 -20.93 -4.85 6.94
N ALA A 2 -20.50 -6.00 6.41
CA ALA A 2 -19.21 -6.54 6.78
C ALA A 2 -18.09 -5.58 6.32
N ALA A 3 -17.07 -5.38 7.15
CA ALA A 3 -15.93 -4.56 6.78
C ALA A 3 -15.13 -5.25 5.67
N MET A 4 -14.75 -4.51 4.63
CA MET A 4 -13.85 -4.97 3.58
C MET A 4 -12.41 -4.91 4.07
N ARG A 5 -11.72 -6.05 4.00
CA ARG A 5 -10.34 -6.22 4.46
C ARG A 5 -9.37 -6.23 3.29
N ILE A 6 -8.45 -5.28 3.28
CA ILE A 6 -7.48 -5.06 2.21
C ILE A 6 -6.08 -5.26 2.78
N LEU A 7 -5.37 -6.27 2.30
CA LEU A 7 -3.94 -6.45 2.59
C LEU A 7 -3.11 -5.59 1.63
N ILE A 8 -2.23 -4.75 2.18
CA ILE A 8 -1.37 -3.85 1.42
C ILE A 8 0.08 -4.16 1.76
N PHE A 9 0.89 -4.54 0.76
CA PHE A 9 2.32 -4.76 0.91
C PHE A 9 3.10 -4.41 -0.36
N GLY A 10 4.42 -4.51 -0.33
CA GLY A 10 5.28 -4.37 -1.51
C GLY A 10 6.75 -4.37 -1.11
N ASP A 11 7.61 -3.91 -2.01
CA ASP A 11 9.05 -3.80 -1.81
C ASP A 11 9.65 -5.12 -1.27
N THR A 12 9.18 -6.25 -1.82
CA THR A 12 9.58 -7.59 -1.35
C THR A 12 10.99 -7.95 -1.82
N HIS A 13 11.33 -7.57 -3.05
CA HIS A 13 12.57 -7.93 -3.75
C HIS A 13 12.94 -9.41 -3.62
N ILE A 14 11.98 -10.31 -3.86
CA ILE A 14 12.22 -11.75 -3.82
C ILE A 14 12.36 -12.26 -5.26
N PRO A 15 13.48 -12.91 -5.63
CA PRO A 15 14.52 -13.49 -4.75
C PRO A 15 15.78 -12.65 -4.52
N GLU A 16 15.90 -11.47 -5.12
CA GLU A 16 17.16 -10.74 -5.28
C GLU A 16 17.73 -10.19 -3.97
N ARG A 17 16.88 -9.72 -3.06
CA ARG A 17 17.28 -9.16 -1.75
C ARG A 17 16.72 -9.93 -0.57
N ALA A 18 15.63 -10.68 -0.75
CA ALA A 18 15.04 -11.54 0.26
C ALA A 18 14.72 -12.92 -0.32
N LYS A 19 14.72 -13.95 0.53
CA LYS A 19 14.40 -15.33 0.12
C LYS A 19 12.90 -15.62 0.19
N GLU A 20 12.23 -15.07 1.19
CA GLU A 20 10.84 -15.32 1.52
C GLU A 20 10.24 -14.19 2.37
N ILE A 21 8.91 -14.16 2.44
CA ILE A 21 8.17 -13.32 3.39
C ILE A 21 8.30 -13.94 4.78
N PRO A 22 8.50 -13.14 5.85
CA PRO A 22 8.61 -13.66 7.21
C PRO A 22 7.43 -14.58 7.60
N GLU A 23 7.74 -15.73 8.17
CA GLU A 23 6.75 -16.76 8.51
C GLU A 23 5.73 -16.25 9.54
N GLU A 24 6.20 -15.38 10.45
CA GLU A 24 5.41 -14.75 11.50
C GLU A 24 4.25 -13.92 10.97
N PHE A 25 4.36 -13.43 9.72
CA PHE A 25 3.31 -12.68 9.06
C PHE A 25 2.16 -13.54 8.55
N LYS A 26 2.39 -14.80 8.18
CA LYS A 26 1.40 -15.61 7.44
C LYS A 26 0.01 -15.64 8.10
N LYS A 27 -0.05 -15.83 9.42
CA LYS A 27 -1.31 -15.87 10.19
C LYS A 27 -2.12 -14.57 10.14
N TYR A 28 -1.50 -13.45 9.78
CA TYR A 28 -2.14 -12.14 9.65
C TYR A 28 -2.55 -11.84 8.20
N LEU A 29 -2.10 -12.62 7.21
CA LEU A 29 -2.36 -12.32 5.79
C LEU A 29 -3.67 -12.96 5.30
N GLU A 30 -4.13 -14.02 5.96
CA GLU A 30 -5.37 -14.73 5.62
C GLU A 30 -6.63 -13.87 5.84
N GLY A 31 -7.69 -14.20 5.10
CA GLY A 31 -9.01 -13.56 5.24
C GLY A 31 -9.15 -12.18 4.61
N SER A 32 -8.23 -11.78 3.72
CA SER A 32 -8.37 -10.54 2.95
C SER A 32 -9.30 -10.71 1.75
N ASP A 33 -10.14 -9.70 1.51
CA ASP A 33 -10.98 -9.62 0.32
C ASP A 33 -10.19 -9.11 -0.90
N ILE A 34 -9.19 -8.25 -0.65
CA ILE A 34 -8.34 -7.64 -1.68
C ILE A 34 -6.88 -7.66 -1.22
N VAL A 35 -5.97 -7.97 -2.14
CA VAL A 35 -4.53 -7.74 -1.97
C VAL A 35 -4.06 -6.62 -2.88
N VAL A 36 -3.35 -5.64 -2.32
CA VAL A 36 -2.70 -4.54 -3.03
C VAL A 36 -1.19 -4.67 -2.91
N ILE A 37 -0.50 -4.61 -4.04
CA ILE A 37 0.96 -4.69 -4.12
C ILE A 37 1.53 -3.42 -4.75
N THR A 38 2.37 -2.70 -4.00
CA THR A 38 2.94 -1.41 -4.43
C THR A 38 4.09 -1.54 -5.44
N GLY A 39 4.53 -2.76 -5.77
CA GLY A 39 5.63 -3.00 -6.70
C GLY A 39 6.88 -3.56 -6.02
N ASP A 40 7.95 -3.70 -6.81
CA ASP A 40 9.23 -4.32 -6.43
C ASP A 40 9.01 -5.74 -5.87
N LEU A 41 8.23 -6.52 -6.63
CA LEU A 41 7.99 -7.94 -6.41
C LEU A 41 9.18 -8.77 -6.87
N THR A 42 9.78 -8.34 -7.99
CA THR A 42 10.87 -8.92 -8.78
C THR A 42 10.65 -10.34 -9.31
N SER A 43 9.68 -11.08 -8.78
CA SER A 43 9.27 -12.40 -9.27
C SER A 43 7.75 -12.60 -9.27
N GLU A 44 7.25 -13.30 -10.29
CA GLU A 44 5.85 -13.76 -10.35
C GLU A 44 5.45 -14.66 -9.17
N ARG A 45 6.42 -15.24 -8.45
CA ARG A 45 6.15 -16.03 -7.25
C ARG A 45 5.33 -15.26 -6.23
N ILE A 46 5.55 -13.95 -6.12
CA ILE A 46 4.83 -13.08 -5.18
C ILE A 46 3.41 -12.77 -5.66
N LEU A 47 3.20 -12.62 -6.98
CA LEU A 47 1.84 -12.52 -7.54
C LEU A 47 1.03 -13.79 -7.26
N ARG A 48 1.59 -14.96 -7.57
CA ARG A 48 0.95 -16.26 -7.28
C ARG A 48 0.70 -16.47 -5.79
N PHE A 49 1.52 -15.90 -4.91
CA PHE A 49 1.29 -15.91 -3.47
C PHE A 49 0.08 -15.04 -3.10
N ALA A 50 0.00 -13.82 -3.63
CA ALA A 50 -1.14 -12.92 -3.40
C ALA A 50 -2.47 -13.48 -3.92
N GLU A 51 -2.48 -14.14 -5.08
CA GLU A 51 -3.67 -14.78 -5.66
C GLU A 51 -4.22 -15.92 -4.80
N ARG A 52 -3.41 -16.50 -3.90
CA ARG A 52 -3.89 -17.49 -2.91
C ARG A 52 -4.49 -16.85 -1.66
N LEU A 53 -4.22 -15.57 -1.41
CA LEU A 53 -4.69 -14.85 -0.23
C LEU A 53 -6.04 -14.18 -0.45
N ALA A 54 -6.33 -13.73 -1.67
CA ALA A 54 -7.60 -13.10 -2.03
C ALA A 54 -7.94 -13.35 -3.50
N GLU A 55 -9.24 -13.33 -3.82
CA GLU A 55 -9.72 -13.43 -5.21
C GLU A 55 -9.32 -12.22 -6.05
N LYS A 56 -9.17 -11.04 -5.41
CA LYS A 56 -8.82 -9.79 -6.09
C LYS A 56 -7.41 -9.34 -5.71
N VAL A 57 -6.52 -9.34 -6.69
CA VAL A 57 -5.15 -8.82 -6.56
C VAL A 57 -4.96 -7.60 -7.45
N ILE A 58 -4.41 -6.53 -6.88
CA ILE A 58 -4.09 -5.28 -7.56
C ILE A 58 -2.60 -5.03 -7.36
N ALA A 59 -1.81 -5.14 -8.41
CA ALA A 59 -0.37 -4.91 -8.35
C ALA A 59 0.04 -3.83 -9.35
N VAL A 60 0.96 -2.96 -8.94
CA VAL A 60 1.59 -1.97 -9.82
C VAL A 60 3.07 -2.27 -9.98
N ARG A 61 3.67 -1.72 -11.02
CA ARG A 61 5.07 -1.95 -11.38
C ARG A 61 6.01 -1.07 -10.56
N GLY A 62 6.90 -1.71 -9.81
CA GLY A 62 8.05 -1.04 -9.19
C GLY A 62 9.23 -0.85 -10.14
N ASN A 63 10.21 -0.05 -9.72
CA ASN A 63 11.36 0.26 -10.56
C ASN A 63 12.32 -0.93 -10.76
N MET A 64 12.23 -1.96 -9.91
CA MET A 64 12.99 -3.21 -10.06
C MET A 64 12.17 -4.32 -10.74
N ASP A 65 10.90 -4.08 -11.08
CA ASP A 65 10.05 -5.08 -11.72
C ASP A 65 10.26 -5.14 -13.25
N HIS A 66 10.52 -6.36 -13.73
CA HIS A 66 10.52 -6.69 -15.15
C HIS A 66 9.21 -7.34 -15.62
N LEU A 67 8.25 -7.53 -14.70
CA LEU A 67 6.93 -8.07 -14.99
C LEU A 67 6.06 -7.05 -15.74
N PRO A 68 5.13 -7.50 -16.62
CA PRO A 68 4.24 -6.63 -17.38
C PRO A 68 3.08 -6.09 -16.51
N LEU A 69 3.42 -5.39 -15.42
CA LEU A 69 2.47 -4.75 -14.50
C LEU A 69 2.20 -3.30 -14.91
N PRO A 70 1.00 -2.75 -14.61
CA PRO A 70 0.69 -1.35 -14.89
C PRO A 70 1.47 -0.42 -13.96
N HIS A 71 1.77 0.81 -14.41
CA HIS A 71 2.48 1.80 -13.58
C HIS A 71 1.63 2.37 -12.43
N SER A 72 0.32 2.36 -12.60
CA SER A 72 -0.65 2.78 -11.59
C SER A 72 -1.92 1.97 -11.71
N ALA A 73 -2.70 1.91 -10.63
CA ALA A 73 -4.01 1.29 -10.60
C ALA A 73 -4.98 2.15 -9.79
N LYS A 74 -6.27 2.04 -10.11
CA LYS A 74 -7.35 2.75 -9.42
C LYS A 74 -8.53 1.81 -9.23
N PHE A 75 -9.10 1.77 -8.03
CA PHE A 75 -10.23 0.91 -7.73
C PHE A 75 -11.10 1.52 -6.63
N ARG A 76 -12.38 1.14 -6.60
CA ARG A 76 -13.33 1.59 -5.59
C ARG A 76 -13.54 0.49 -4.54
N VAL A 77 -13.61 0.90 -3.28
CA VAL A 77 -14.07 0.08 -2.15
C VAL A 77 -15.06 0.92 -1.37
N GLU A 78 -16.31 0.46 -1.32
CA GLU A 78 -17.41 1.23 -0.72
C GLU A 78 -17.44 2.68 -1.26
N GLY A 79 -17.44 3.68 -0.37
CA GLY A 79 -17.43 5.10 -0.71
C GLY A 79 -16.05 5.69 -1.04
N TYR A 80 -14.98 4.89 -1.06
CA TYR A 80 -13.60 5.38 -1.24
C TYR A 80 -13.02 4.96 -2.57
N LEU A 81 -12.34 5.90 -3.21
CA LEU A 81 -11.58 5.68 -4.43
C LEU A 81 -10.09 5.58 -4.07
N ILE A 82 -9.50 4.43 -4.34
CA ILE A 82 -8.13 4.08 -3.92
C ILE A 82 -7.24 4.04 -5.16
N GLY A 83 -6.15 4.80 -5.13
CA GLY A 83 -5.07 4.78 -6.11
C GLY A 83 -3.87 4.01 -5.59
N VAL A 84 -3.14 3.38 -6.51
CA VAL A 84 -1.90 2.66 -6.22
C VAL A 84 -0.84 3.11 -7.20
N VAL A 85 0.32 3.47 -6.69
CA VAL A 85 1.54 3.76 -7.44
C VAL A 85 2.73 3.17 -6.69
N HIS A 86 3.86 2.97 -7.35
CA HIS A 86 5.06 2.56 -6.62
C HIS A 86 5.69 3.71 -5.84
N GLY A 87 5.78 4.91 -6.42
CA GLY A 87 6.34 6.09 -5.75
C GLY A 87 7.78 6.44 -6.15
N HIS A 88 8.42 5.67 -7.04
CA HIS A 88 9.74 6.03 -7.61
C HIS A 88 9.68 7.27 -8.52
N GLN A 89 8.48 7.72 -8.88
CA GLN A 89 8.24 8.89 -9.70
C GLN A 89 8.41 10.22 -8.91
N VAL A 90 8.47 10.16 -7.57
CA VAL A 90 8.48 11.32 -6.68
C VAL A 90 9.89 11.65 -6.21
N TYR A 91 10.28 12.93 -6.30
CA TYR A 91 11.57 13.42 -5.81
C TYR A 91 11.44 14.78 -5.10
N PRO A 92 11.92 14.95 -3.85
CA PRO A 92 12.65 13.97 -3.04
C PRO A 92 11.83 12.73 -2.68
N ARG A 93 12.51 11.59 -2.51
CA ARG A 93 11.87 10.28 -2.26
C ARG A 93 10.92 10.35 -1.05
N GLY A 94 9.67 9.95 -1.27
CA GLY A 94 8.64 9.97 -0.22
C GLY A 94 8.11 11.36 0.12
N ASN A 95 8.34 12.38 -0.71
CA ASN A 95 7.75 13.70 -0.51
C ASN A 95 6.21 13.61 -0.50
N ARG A 96 5.60 13.90 0.65
CA ARG A 96 4.17 13.78 0.87
C ARG A 96 3.34 14.76 0.02
N GLU A 97 3.84 15.98 -0.20
CA GLU A 97 3.12 16.98 -1.00
C GLU A 97 2.96 16.52 -2.45
N GLN A 98 4.04 16.02 -3.07
CA GLN A 98 3.97 15.45 -4.42
C GLN A 98 3.11 14.18 -4.49
N LEU A 99 3.11 13.36 -3.44
CA LEU A 99 2.22 12.20 -3.35
C LEU A 99 0.75 12.64 -3.23
N GLU A 100 0.45 13.71 -2.49
CA GLU A 100 -0.89 14.30 -2.47
C GLU A 100 -1.28 14.87 -3.83
N ASP A 101 -0.36 15.52 -4.55
CA ASP A 101 -0.62 16.02 -5.90
C ASP A 101 -0.97 14.86 -6.84
N ILE A 102 -0.23 13.75 -6.81
CA ILE A 102 -0.57 12.52 -7.55
C ILE A 102 -1.96 12.01 -7.16
N ALA A 103 -2.29 12.01 -5.86
CA ALA A 103 -3.60 11.57 -5.39
C ALA A 103 -4.74 12.47 -5.89
N VAL A 104 -4.50 13.78 -6.01
CA VAL A 104 -5.42 14.75 -6.60
C VAL A 104 -5.54 14.54 -8.11
N GLU A 105 -4.44 14.40 -8.84
CA GLU A 105 -4.41 14.16 -10.28
C GLU A 105 -5.10 12.84 -10.66
N MET A 106 -4.88 11.80 -9.86
CA MET A 106 -5.55 10.51 -10.02
C MET A 106 -7.02 10.54 -9.58
N ASP A 107 -7.49 11.63 -8.96
CA ASP A 107 -8.83 11.77 -8.37
C ASP A 107 -9.16 10.59 -7.44
N VAL A 108 -8.34 10.39 -6.41
CA VAL A 108 -8.52 9.33 -5.40
C VAL A 108 -8.63 9.94 -4.01
N ASP A 109 -9.31 9.25 -3.09
CA ASP A 109 -9.38 9.61 -1.66
C ASP A 109 -8.15 9.11 -0.90
N VAL A 110 -7.67 7.92 -1.29
CA VAL A 110 -6.53 7.22 -0.69
C VAL A 110 -5.50 6.95 -1.79
N LEU A 111 -4.25 7.32 -1.56
CA LEU A 111 -3.13 6.90 -2.39
C LEU A 111 -2.23 5.95 -1.61
N ILE A 112 -2.04 4.76 -2.17
CA ILE A 112 -1.10 3.77 -1.67
C ILE A 112 0.17 3.87 -2.50
N SER A 113 1.31 4.06 -1.81
CA SER A 113 2.64 4.14 -2.40
C SER A 113 3.64 3.23 -1.68
N GLY A 114 4.74 2.88 -2.32
CA GLY A 114 5.84 2.12 -1.74
C GLY A 114 7.14 2.88 -1.92
N HIS A 115 8.15 2.22 -2.50
CA HIS A 115 9.44 2.76 -2.89
C HIS A 115 10.32 3.21 -1.72
N THR A 116 9.83 3.81 -0.63
CA THR A 116 10.64 4.30 0.50
C THR A 116 11.14 3.18 1.42
N HIS A 117 10.50 2.02 1.40
CA HIS A 117 10.63 0.93 2.38
C HIS A 117 10.32 1.34 3.83
N LEU A 118 9.89 2.57 4.06
CA LEU A 118 9.55 3.14 5.36
C LEU A 118 8.03 3.24 5.44
N PRO A 119 7.38 2.52 6.36
CA PRO A 119 5.94 2.60 6.47
C PRO A 119 5.53 4.00 6.93
N ASP A 120 4.53 4.56 6.27
CA ASP A 120 4.04 5.91 6.51
C ASP A 120 2.52 5.95 6.41
N ILE A 121 1.89 6.64 7.35
CA ILE A 121 0.44 6.86 7.38
C ILE A 121 0.24 8.34 7.60
N TYR A 122 -0.31 9.02 6.59
CA TYR A 122 -0.49 10.45 6.61
C TYR A 122 -1.92 10.83 6.25
N PHE A 123 -2.51 11.71 7.07
CA PHE A 123 -3.86 12.22 6.92
C PHE A 123 -3.80 13.71 6.59
N GLY A 124 -3.70 14.03 5.30
CA GLY A 124 -3.68 15.40 4.79
C GLY A 124 -5.00 15.78 4.10
N LYS A 125 -4.88 16.41 2.93
CA LYS A 125 -6.00 16.60 1.99
C LYS A 125 -6.46 15.25 1.44
N LYS A 126 -5.51 14.34 1.22
CA LYS A 126 -5.73 12.95 0.83
C LYS A 126 -5.14 12.02 1.89
N ILE A 127 -5.56 10.76 1.91
CA ILE A 127 -4.93 9.75 2.76
C ILE A 127 -3.76 9.16 1.99
N LEU A 128 -2.56 9.22 2.57
CA LEU A 128 -1.39 8.55 2.01
C LEU A 128 -1.04 7.36 2.89
N LEU A 129 -0.91 6.19 2.26
CA LEU A 129 -0.49 4.96 2.91
C LEU A 129 0.76 4.43 2.24
N ASN A 130 1.75 4.07 3.05
CA ASN A 130 2.92 3.33 2.62
C ASN A 130 3.09 2.11 3.55
N PRO A 131 3.02 0.87 3.03
CA PRO A 131 3.14 -0.31 3.86
C PRO A 131 4.56 -0.56 4.35
N GLY A 132 5.56 0.15 3.83
CA GLY A 132 6.97 -0.18 3.98
C GLY A 132 7.37 -1.38 3.13
N SER A 133 8.46 -2.04 3.52
CA SER A 133 8.89 -3.27 2.85
C SER A 133 8.41 -4.51 3.58
N MET A 134 7.74 -5.42 2.86
CA MET A 134 7.25 -6.70 3.39
C MET A 134 8.38 -7.57 3.96
N THR A 135 9.61 -7.39 3.48
CA THR A 135 10.78 -8.20 3.84
C THR A 135 11.84 -7.41 4.60
N GLY A 136 11.63 -6.11 4.83
CA GLY A 136 12.58 -5.24 5.54
C GLY A 136 13.91 -5.03 4.82
N VAL A 137 13.96 -5.33 3.51
CA VAL A 137 15.20 -5.22 2.73
C VAL A 137 15.61 -3.77 2.56
N TRP A 138 16.90 -3.57 2.30
CA TRP A 138 17.42 -2.24 1.99
C TRP A 138 16.84 -1.71 0.68
N GLY A 139 16.37 -0.47 0.70
CA GLY A 139 15.69 0.17 -0.43
C GLY A 139 16.49 1.26 -1.14
N GLY A 140 17.77 1.47 -0.87
CA GLY A 140 18.51 2.62 -1.41
C GLY A 140 18.65 3.81 -0.45
N GLY A 141 18.12 3.70 0.78
CA GLY A 141 18.23 4.72 1.82
C GLY A 141 19.45 4.51 2.73
N ALA A 142 19.54 5.25 3.84
CA ALA A 142 20.66 5.09 4.77
C ALA A 142 20.63 3.77 5.56
N PHE A 143 19.46 3.17 5.77
CA PHE A 143 19.28 1.98 6.62
C PHE A 143 18.23 1.02 6.04
N SER A 144 18.34 -0.27 6.37
CA SER A 144 17.26 -1.24 6.22
C SER A 144 16.18 -1.00 7.28
N THR A 145 14.95 -1.38 6.97
CA THR A 145 13.80 -1.15 7.84
C THR A 145 13.27 -2.48 8.38
N LYS A 146 12.39 -2.41 9.38
CA LYS A 146 11.69 -3.60 9.88
C LYS A 146 10.70 -4.09 8.80
N PRO A 147 10.56 -5.41 8.58
CA PRO A 147 9.50 -5.95 7.73
C PRO A 147 8.15 -5.40 8.17
N SER A 148 7.31 -5.00 7.23
CA SER A 148 6.02 -4.36 7.52
C SER A 148 5.01 -4.49 6.39
N PHE A 149 3.73 -4.42 6.76
CA PHE A 149 2.59 -4.38 5.84
C PHE A 149 1.40 -3.71 6.53
N ILE A 150 0.38 -3.32 5.76
CA ILE A 150 -0.84 -2.71 6.30
C ILE A 150 -2.03 -3.64 6.02
N ILE A 151 -2.91 -3.80 7.02
CA ILE A 151 -4.29 -4.24 6.80
C ILE A 151 -5.17 -3.01 6.89
N LEU A 152 -5.83 -2.67 5.78
CA LEU A 152 -6.81 -1.59 5.71
C LEU A 152 -8.21 -2.19 5.79
N GLU A 153 -9.05 -1.60 6.62
CA GLU A 153 -10.43 -2.02 6.86
C GLU A 153 -11.36 -0.87 6.48
N VAL A 154 -12.34 -1.17 5.62
CA VAL A 154 -13.33 -0.20 5.14
C VAL A 154 -14.73 -0.71 5.47
N GLU A 155 -15.47 0.04 6.29
CA GLU A 155 -16.84 -0.29 6.66
C GLU A 155 -17.75 0.93 6.43
N GLY A 156 -18.43 0.97 5.28
CA GLY A 156 -19.25 2.13 4.88
C GLY A 156 -18.40 3.40 4.73
N GLU A 157 -18.64 4.38 5.60
CA GLU A 157 -17.89 5.66 5.65
C GLU A 157 -16.77 5.67 6.70
N LYS A 158 -16.41 4.50 7.25
CA LYS A 158 -15.27 4.36 8.15
C LYS A 158 -14.13 3.69 7.41
N ILE A 159 -12.95 4.30 7.52
CA ILE A 159 -11.71 3.75 7.00
C ILE A 159 -10.66 3.82 8.10
N GLY A 160 -10.04 2.68 8.37
CA GLY A 160 -9.00 2.53 9.37
C GLY A 160 -8.18 1.29 9.07
N GLY A 161 -7.30 0.91 9.97
CA GLY A 161 -6.51 -0.28 9.74
C GLY A 161 -5.46 -0.50 10.80
N THR A 162 -4.57 -1.44 10.50
CA THR A 162 -3.43 -1.78 11.35
C THR A 162 -2.17 -1.85 10.51
N LEU A 163 -1.14 -1.11 10.91
CA LEU A 163 0.21 -1.28 10.39
C LEU A 163 0.93 -2.32 11.23
N TYR A 164 1.31 -3.42 10.61
CA TYR A 164 2.08 -4.50 11.23
C TYR A 164 3.56 -4.31 10.96
N ARG A 165 4.39 -4.52 11.98
CA ARG A 165 5.86 -4.52 11.88
C ARG A 165 6.43 -5.74 12.59
N LEU A 166 7.47 -6.36 12.03
CA LEU A 166 8.23 -7.41 12.69
C LEU A 166 9.44 -6.82 13.40
N ASP A 167 9.48 -6.92 14.73
CA ASP A 167 10.67 -6.67 15.54
C ASP A 167 11.17 -8.00 16.11
N LYS A 168 11.14 -8.19 17.44
CA LYS A 168 11.25 -9.52 18.06
C LYS A 168 9.97 -10.35 17.88
N GLU A 169 8.85 -9.66 17.75
CA GLU A 169 7.52 -10.20 17.52
C GLU A 169 6.75 -9.28 16.58
N VAL A 170 5.60 -9.74 16.08
CA VAL A 170 4.74 -8.95 15.21
C VAL A 170 3.92 -7.98 16.07
N VAL A 171 4.15 -6.68 15.86
CA VAL A 171 3.44 -5.60 16.55
C VAL A 171 2.51 -4.90 15.56
N GLY A 172 1.25 -4.70 15.96
CA GLY A 172 0.24 -3.99 15.17
C GLY A 172 -0.08 -2.62 15.77
N GLU A 173 0.05 -1.56 14.97
CA GLU A 173 -0.33 -0.19 15.31
C GLU A 173 -1.63 0.18 14.59
N LYS A 174 -2.73 0.35 15.36
CA LYS A 174 -4.04 0.70 14.80
C LYS A 174 -4.13 2.18 14.46
N PHE A 175 -4.77 2.48 13.35
CA PHE A 175 -5.13 3.84 12.95
C PHE A 175 -6.59 3.91 12.50
N LEU A 176 -7.19 5.07 12.67
CA LEU A 176 -8.54 5.37 12.21
C LEU A 176 -8.54 6.75 11.57
N VAL A 177 -9.10 6.85 10.37
CA VAL A 177 -9.32 8.14 9.71
C VAL A 177 -10.55 8.78 10.32
N LYS A 178 -10.37 9.97 10.88
CA LYS A 178 -11.46 10.70 11.54
C LYS A 178 -12.32 11.46 10.53
N GLU A 179 -11.71 12.14 9.57
CA GLU A 179 -12.39 12.87 8.50
C GLU A 179 -11.50 12.86 7.25
N ILE A 180 -12.12 12.67 6.07
CA ILE A 180 -11.49 12.99 4.80
C ILE A 180 -12.02 14.36 4.38
N ASN A 181 -11.13 15.33 4.19
CA ASN A 181 -11.46 16.59 3.56
C ASN A 181 -11.74 16.35 2.07
N ARG A 182 -12.95 15.86 1.74
CA ARG A 182 -13.46 15.92 0.38
C ARG A 182 -13.63 17.40 0.07
N LEU A 183 -12.64 17.98 -0.61
CA LEU A 183 -12.79 19.29 -1.22
C LEU A 183 -14.05 19.18 -2.07
N ALA A 184 -15.12 19.85 -1.64
CA ALA A 184 -16.37 19.85 -2.37
C ALA A 184 -16.06 20.29 -3.80
N ASP A 185 -16.41 19.46 -4.78
CA ASP A 185 -16.46 19.83 -6.19
C ASP A 185 -17.43 21.00 -6.33
N LYS A 186 -16.93 22.21 -6.10
CA LYS A 186 -17.57 23.45 -6.48
C LYS A 186 -17.03 23.79 -7.87
N LYS A 187 -17.87 23.48 -8.86
CA LYS A 187 -18.00 24.08 -10.20
C LYS A 187 -17.36 23.31 -11.36
N SER A 188 -18.22 22.67 -12.15
CA SER A 188 -18.46 23.13 -13.53
C SER A 188 -19.89 22.81 -13.96
N GLY A 189 -20.84 23.59 -13.44
CA GLY A 189 -22.04 23.91 -14.18
C GLY A 189 -21.71 25.07 -15.12
N ARG A 190 -21.59 24.77 -16.42
CA ARG A 190 -21.89 25.67 -17.54
C ARG A 190 -22.36 24.83 -18.70
#